data_AF-A0A947RE21-F1
#
_entry.id   AF-A0A947RE21-F1
#
_cell.length_a   1.000
_cell.length_b   1.000
_cell.length_c   1.000
_cell.angle_alpha   90.00
_cell.angle_beta   90.00
_cell.angle_gamma   90.00
#
_symmetry.space_group_name_H-M   'P 1'
#
loop_
_entity.id
_entity.type
_entity.pdbx_description
1 polymer ?
#
loop_
_entity_poly.entity_id
_entity_poly.type
_entity_poly.pdbx_seq_one_letter_code
_entity_poly.pdbx_strand_id
1 'polypeptide(L)' 'DPAVRHLLKVTIEDAVEASQTFEMLMGDTVEPRKNFINEYAQRVEYLDI' A
#
# COMPACT_ATOMS: atom_id res chain seq x y z
N ASP A 1 22.67 -16.12 -2.90
CA ASP A 1 22.48 -17.42 -2.25
C ASP A 1 21.02 -17.54 -1.81
N PRO A 2 20.22 -18.47 -2.35
CA PRO A 2 18.87 -18.74 -1.88
C PRO A 2 18.77 -19.05 -0.39
N ALA A 3 19.87 -19.47 0.27
CA ALA A 3 19.91 -19.81 1.68
C ALA A 3 19.91 -18.59 2.62
N VAL A 4 20.18 -17.37 2.13
CA VAL A 4 20.25 -16.14 2.97
C VAL A 4 19.21 -15.08 2.61
N ARG A 5 18.26 -15.37 1.71
CA ARG A 5 17.22 -14.40 1.35
C ARG A 5 16.04 -14.48 2.32
N HIS A 6 15.49 -13.32 2.66
CA HIS A 6 14.21 -13.23 3.36
C HIS A 6 13.08 -13.13 2.33
N LEU A 7 12.08 -14.00 2.45
CA LEU A 7 10.91 -14.00 1.57
C LEU A 7 9.67 -13.66 2.40
N LEU A 8 8.88 -12.73 1.89
CA LEU A 8 7.54 -12.44 2.39
C LEU A 8 6.55 -12.90 1.32
N LYS A 9 5.57 -13.72 1.72
CA LYS A 9 4.49 -14.16 0.85
C LYS A 9 3.35 -13.17 0.93
N VAL A 10 3.04 -12.51 -0.17
CA VAL A 10 1.91 -11.56 -0.26
C VAL A 10 0.61 -12.35 -0.44
N THR A 11 -0.42 -11.99 0.33
CA THR A 11 -1.78 -12.53 0.23
C THR A 11 -2.77 -11.39 0.01
N ILE A 12 -3.87 -11.69 -0.69
CA ILE A 12 -4.97 -10.74 -0.89
C ILE A 12 -6.10 -11.21 0.02
N GLU A 13 -6.48 -10.36 0.98
CA GLU A 13 -7.55 -10.65 1.94
C GLU A 13 -8.91 -10.24 1.38
N ASP A 14 -9.02 -9.02 0.85
CA ASP A 14 -10.19 -8.52 0.13
C ASP A 14 -9.76 -7.97 -1.25
N ALA A 15 -10.30 -8.58 -2.31
CA ALA A 15 -9.98 -8.21 -3.68
C ALA A 15 -10.61 -6.88 -4.12
N VAL A 16 -11.76 -6.50 -3.54
CA VAL A 16 -12.46 -5.26 -3.86
C VAL A 16 -11.72 -4.09 -3.23
N GLU A 17 -11.37 -4.20 -1.95
CA GLU A 17 -10.59 -3.19 -1.24
C GLU A 17 -9.22 -2.99 -1.91
N ALA A 18 -8.50 -4.08 -2.18
CA ALA A 18 -7.20 -4.01 -2.86
C ALA A 18 -7.29 -3.27 -4.20
N SER A 19 -8.34 -3.55 -4.99
CA SER A 19 -8.55 -2.90 -6.28
C SER A 19 -8.80 -1.39 -6.15
N GLN A 20 -9.56 -0.97 -5.14
CA GLN A 20 -9.78 0.44 -4.84
C GLN A 20 -8.49 1.15 -4.41
N THR A 21 -7.68 0.48 -3.58
CA THR A 21 -6.36 0.99 -3.17
C THR A 21 -5.44 1.14 -4.38
N PHE A 22 -5.42 0.17 -5.30
CA PHE A 22 -4.63 0.26 -6.52
C PHE A 22 -5.06 1.43 -7.41
N GLU A 23 -6.36 1.61 -7.64
CA GLU A 23 -6.87 2.73 -8.45
C GLU A 23 -6.51 4.09 -7.82
N MET A 24 -6.69 4.23 -6.50
CA MET A 24 -6.39 5.48 -5.80
C MET A 24 -4.90 5.85 -5.86
N LEU A 25 -4.00 4.87 -5.74
CA LEU A 25 -2.55 5.10 -5.66
C LEU A 25 -1.86 5.08 -7.03
N MET A 26 -2.38 4.29 -7.96
CA MET A 26 -1.72 4.00 -9.24
C MET A 26 -2.56 4.44 -10.45
N GLY A 27 -3.78 4.92 -10.25
CA GLY A 27 -4.62 5.45 -11.31
C GLY A 27 -4.17 6.82 -11.83
N ASP A 28 -4.90 7.28 -12.84
CA ASP A 28 -4.55 8.48 -13.62
C ASP A 28 -4.82 9.79 -12.87
N THR A 29 -5.70 9.74 -11.86
CA THR A 29 -6.13 10.95 -11.14
C THR A 29 -5.11 11.30 -10.06
N VAL A 30 -4.48 12.47 -10.19
CA VAL A 30 -3.43 12.94 -9.26
C VAL A 30 -3.97 13.41 -7.91
N GLU A 31 -5.15 14.02 -7.89
CA GLU A 31 -5.71 14.67 -6.69
C GLU A 31 -5.99 13.68 -5.54
N PRO A 32 -6.65 12.52 -5.77
CA PRO A 32 -6.89 11.52 -4.72
C PRO A 32 -5.58 10.98 -4.12
N ARG A 33 -4.59 10.70 -4.96
CA ARG A 33 -3.27 10.25 -4.53
C ARG A 33 -2.57 11.28 -3.65
N LYS A 34 -2.61 12.56 -4.04
CA LYS A 34 -1.98 13.65 -3.29
C LYS A 34 -2.62 13.82 -1.91
N ASN A 35 -3.95 13.76 -1.84
CA ASN A 35 -4.68 13.86 -0.58
C ASN A 35 -4.35 12.67 0.34
N PHE A 36 -4.33 11.45 -0.20
CA PHE A 36 -3.94 10.26 0.56
C PHE A 36 -2.53 10.38 1.15
N ILE A 37 -1.53 10.77 0.34
CA ILE A 37 -0.15 10.92 0.82
C ILE A 37 -0.09 11.98 1.92
N ASN A 38 -0.74 13.14 1.75
CA ASN A 38 -0.70 14.20 2.76
C ASN A 38 -1.37 13.80 4.08
N GLU A 39 -2.46 13.04 4.02
CA GLU A 39 -3.19 12.64 5.21
C GLU A 39 -2.47 11.55 6.01
N TYR A 40 -1.84 10.58 5.32
CA TYR A 40 -1.31 9.37 5.96
C TYR A 40 0.22 9.34 6.07
N ALA A 41 0.97 10.22 5.39
CA ALA A 41 2.44 10.19 5.39
C ALA A 41 3.07 10.19 6.79
N GLN A 42 2.46 10.86 7.77
CA GLN A 42 2.97 10.91 9.16
C GLN A 42 2.49 9.73 10.02
N ARG A 43 1.48 8.98 9.58
CA ARG A 43 0.87 7.87 10.33
C ARG A 43 1.57 6.52 10.07
N VAL A 44 2.41 6.45 9.03
CA VAL A 44 3.14 5.23 8.62
C VAL A 44 4.06 4.70 9.72
N GLU A 45 4.58 5.55 10.61
CA GLU A 45 5.44 5.14 11.72
C GLU A 45 4.75 4.22 12.75
N TYR A 46 3.42 4.14 12.73
CA TYR A 46 2.61 3.41 13.72
C TYR A 46 1.79 2.26 13.12
N LEU A 47 2.13 1.76 11.92
CA LEU A 47 1.36 0.69 11.27
C LEU A 47 1.50 -0.69 11.95
N ASP A 48 2.62 -0.93 12.63
CA ASP A 48 3.00 -2.26 13.14
C ASP A 48 3.13 -2.32 14.68
N ILE A 49 2.50 -1.41 15.43
CA ILE A 49 2.48 -1.43 16.91
C ILE A 49 1.32 -2.28 17.45
#